data_AF-A0A816AGX6-F1
#
_entry.id   AF-A0A816AGX6-F1
#
_cell.length_a   1.000
_cell.length_b   1.000
_cell.length_c   1.000
_cell.angle_alpha   90.00
_cell.angle_beta   90.00
_cell.angle_gamma   90.00
#
_symmetry.space_group_name_H-M   'P 1'
#
loop_
_entity.id
_entity.type
_entity.pdbx_description
1 polymer ?
#
loop_
_entity_poly.entity_id
_entity_poly.type
_entity_poly.pdbx_seq_one_letter_code
_entity_poly.pdbx_strand_id
1 'polypeptide(L)'
;MDFPNDKAILKKVIRTLKGIYKESMIENFVVYHGLILPDKDIEQLKNSVGKYVSTNGFLSTSLSQSVAKMFATNVLFKTEIDYSIKNTIYADISQKSVNQHEEEVLFDLGSLFQIINAHFVEKIGLLQ
;
A
#
# COMPACT_ATOMS: atom_id res chain seq x y z
N MET A 1 19.76 28.04 14.77
CA MET A 1 18.39 27.67 14.35
C MET A 1 18.30 26.18 14.63
N ASP A 2 17.82 25.80 15.82
CA ASP A 2 17.75 24.40 16.25
C ASP A 2 16.58 23.73 15.53
N PHE A 3 16.90 22.75 14.67
CA PHE A 3 15.89 21.83 14.17
C PHE A 3 15.35 21.03 15.38
N PRO A 4 14.03 20.92 15.57
CA PRO A 4 13.49 20.17 16.69
C PRO A 4 14.00 18.73 16.60
N ASN A 5 14.65 18.28 17.67
CA ASN A 5 15.28 16.96 17.84
C ASN A 5 14.51 15.87 17.07
N ASP A 6 15.03 15.40 15.92
CA ASP A 6 14.32 14.56 14.93
C ASP A 6 13.67 13.32 15.56
N LYS A 7 14.26 12.81 16.64
CA LYS A 7 13.76 11.67 17.43
C LYS A 7 12.42 11.96 18.10
N ALA A 8 12.15 13.19 18.52
CA ALA A 8 10.89 13.61 19.14
C ALA A 8 9.78 13.74 18.08
N ILE A 9 10.11 14.25 16.89
CA ILE A 9 9.18 14.32 15.75
C ILE A 9 8.82 12.90 15.33
N LEU A 10 9.82 12.03 15.11
CA LEU A 10 9.61 10.64 14.73
C LEU A 10 8.78 9.89 15.77
N LYS A 11 9.07 10.06 17.06
CA LYS A 11 8.31 9.42 18.14
C LYS A 11 6.87 9.94 18.22
N LYS A 12 6.62 11.22 17.93
CA LYS A 12 5.27 11.79 17.85
C LYS A 12 4.52 11.24 16.64
N VAL A 13 5.15 11.14 15.47
CA VAL A 13 4.59 10.52 14.27
C VAL A 13 4.23 9.07 14.53
N ILE A 14 5.16 8.27 15.06
CA ILE A 14 4.92 6.86 15.41
C ILE A 14 3.78 6.73 16.43
N ARG A 15 3.72 7.59 17.46
CA ARG A 15 2.62 7.56 18.45
C ARG A 15 1.28 7.93 17.82
N THR A 16 1.25 8.93 16.95
CA THR A 16 0.04 9.31 16.21
C THR A 16 -0.42 8.17 15.31
N LEU A 17 0.48 7.54 14.55
CA LEU A 17 0.19 6.39 13.71
C LEU A 17 -0.35 5.21 14.55
N LYS A 18 0.27 4.93 15.71
CA LYS A 18 -0.22 3.93 16.67
C LYS A 18 -1.62 4.21 17.22
N GLY A 19 -2.00 5.47 17.37
CA GLY A 19 -3.36 5.86 17.76
C GLY A 19 -4.36 5.94 16.59
N ILE A 20 -3.89 5.84 15.34
CA ILE A 20 -4.69 5.79 14.12
C ILE A 20 -4.95 4.33 13.72
N TYR A 21 -3.99 3.43 13.95
CA TYR A 21 -4.21 1.98 13.85
C TYR A 21 -5.42 1.60 14.71
N LYS A 22 -6.54 1.36 14.03
CA LYS A 22 -7.81 0.98 14.64
C LYS A 22 -7.77 -0.52 14.88
N GLU A 23 -8.34 -1.00 15.98
CA GLU A 23 -8.79 -2.40 16.02
C GLU A 23 -9.79 -2.57 14.86
N SER A 24 -9.39 -3.34 13.86
CA SER A 24 -10.02 -3.36 12.55
C SER A 24 -11.27 -4.26 12.50
N MET A 25 -12.22 -3.89 11.64
CA MET A 25 -13.51 -4.55 11.44
C MET A 25 -13.36 -5.99 10.91
N ILE A 26 -14.23 -6.93 11.32
CA ILE A 26 -14.09 -8.40 11.16
C ILE A 26 -14.35 -8.92 9.71
N GLU A 27 -13.97 -8.20 8.66
CA GLU A 27 -14.26 -8.63 7.29
C GLU A 27 -13.06 -8.44 6.36
N ASN A 28 -12.65 -9.53 5.69
CA ASN A 28 -11.61 -9.49 4.66
C ASN A 28 -11.95 -8.43 3.61
N PHE A 29 -10.97 -7.58 3.30
CA PHE A 29 -11.12 -6.53 2.29
C PHE A 29 -9.96 -6.55 1.30
N VAL A 30 -10.11 -5.78 0.23
CA VAL A 30 -9.12 -5.64 -0.82
C VAL A 30 -8.69 -4.19 -0.89
N VAL A 31 -7.39 -3.97 -1.05
CA VAL A 31 -6.82 -2.66 -1.34
C VAL A 31 -6.01 -2.70 -2.62
N TYR A 32 -5.82 -1.52 -3.18
CA TYR A 32 -5.15 -1.30 -4.45
C TYR A 32 -4.03 -0.29 -4.31
N HIS A 33 -2.92 -0.54 -4.98
CA HIS A 33 -1.79 0.39 -5.05
C HIS A 33 -1.29 0.48 -6.49
N GLY A 34 -1.36 1.67 -7.06
CA GLY A 34 -0.89 1.98 -8.40
C GLY A 34 0.44 2.70 -8.36
N LEU A 35 1.37 2.31 -9.23
CA LEU A 35 2.68 2.95 -9.34
C LEU A 35 3.29 2.76 -10.73
N ILE A 36 4.41 3.46 -10.94
CA ILE A 36 5.26 3.32 -12.11
C ILE A 36 6.50 2.53 -11.73
N LEU A 37 6.77 1.43 -12.41
CA LEU A 37 8.01 0.67 -12.24
C LEU A 37 8.81 0.57 -13.55
N PRO A 38 10.15 0.61 -13.51
CA PRO A 38 10.99 0.21 -14.63
C PRO A 38 10.71 -1.24 -15.09
N ASP A 39 10.89 -1.52 -16.39
CA ASP A 39 10.66 -2.86 -16.94
C ASP A 39 11.46 -3.95 -16.22
N LYS A 40 12.71 -3.65 -15.82
CA LYS A 40 13.53 -4.58 -15.03
C LYS A 40 12.88 -4.98 -13.69
N ASP A 41 12.18 -4.06 -13.04
CA ASP A 41 11.56 -4.27 -11.74
C ASP A 41 10.23 -5.03 -11.94
N ILE A 42 9.53 -4.77 -13.05
CA ILE A 42 8.38 -5.56 -13.49
C ILE A 42 8.81 -7.01 -13.74
N GLU A 43 9.89 -7.25 -14.49
CA GLU A 43 10.43 -8.60 -14.73
C GLU A 43 10.83 -9.29 -13.41
N GLN A 44 11.43 -8.57 -12.48
CA GLN A 44 11.75 -9.09 -11.15
C GLN A 44 10.48 -9.51 -10.37
N LEU A 45 9.41 -8.71 -10.45
CA LEU A 45 8.12 -9.05 -9.82
C LEU A 45 7.52 -10.33 -10.42
N LYS A 46 7.60 -10.53 -11.74
CA LYS A 46 7.13 -11.79 -12.37
C LYS A 46 7.86 -13.00 -11.80
N ASN A 47 9.18 -12.89 -11.68
CA ASN A 47 10.04 -13.94 -11.14
C ASN A 47 9.94 -14.11 -9.61
N SER A 48 9.10 -13.31 -8.96
CA SER A 48 8.88 -13.32 -7.51
C SER A 48 7.49 -13.85 -7.13
N VAL A 49 6.70 -14.33 -8.08
CA VAL A 49 5.47 -15.10 -7.76
C VAL A 49 5.81 -16.28 -6.85
N GLY A 50 5.03 -16.45 -5.79
CA GLY A 50 5.24 -17.39 -4.68
C GLY A 50 6.17 -16.88 -3.57
N LYS A 51 6.91 -15.78 -3.78
CA LYS A 51 7.83 -15.20 -2.79
C LYS A 51 7.19 -14.06 -1.99
N TYR A 52 7.86 -13.69 -0.91
CA TYR A 52 7.51 -12.52 -0.11
C TYR A 52 8.28 -11.28 -0.55
N VAL A 53 7.61 -10.14 -0.53
CA VAL A 53 8.18 -8.81 -0.73
C VAL A 53 7.90 -7.93 0.48
N SER A 54 8.83 -7.05 0.81
CA SER A 54 8.67 -6.05 1.87
C SER A 54 8.72 -4.65 1.28
N THR A 55 8.06 -3.70 1.94
CA THR A 55 8.18 -2.28 1.60
C THR A 55 9.24 -1.59 2.44
N ASN A 56 10.05 -0.74 1.81
CA ASN A 56 11.09 0.07 2.50
C ASN A 56 10.51 1.39 3.07
N GLY A 57 9.22 1.39 3.41
CA GLY A 57 8.44 2.58 3.75
C GLY A 57 7.03 2.19 4.18
N PHE A 58 6.26 3.18 4.64
CA PHE A 58 4.81 3.04 4.72
C PHE A 58 4.26 2.80 3.32
N LEU A 59 3.30 1.88 3.20
CA LEU A 59 2.64 1.62 1.93
C LEU A 59 1.24 2.21 1.97
N SER A 60 1.04 3.30 1.22
CA SER A 60 -0.27 3.90 1.01
C SER A 60 -1.04 3.11 -0.05
N THR A 61 -2.28 2.77 0.24
CA THR A 61 -3.17 2.01 -0.63
C THR A 61 -4.57 2.60 -0.58
N SER A 62 -5.42 2.27 -1.55
CA SER A 62 -6.80 2.72 -1.60
C SER A 62 -7.76 1.53 -1.59
N LEU A 63 -8.90 1.65 -0.93
CA LEU A 63 -10.02 0.71 -1.11
C LEU A 63 -10.64 0.83 -2.52
N SER A 64 -10.44 1.96 -3.19
CA SER A 64 -10.94 2.24 -4.53
C SER A 64 -9.92 1.88 -5.61
N GLN A 65 -10.28 0.90 -6.44
CA GLN A 65 -9.46 0.54 -7.60
C GLN A 65 -9.31 1.70 -8.60
N SER A 66 -10.33 2.55 -8.76
CA SER A 66 -10.27 3.67 -9.70
C SER A 66 -9.28 4.72 -9.25
N VAL A 67 -9.24 5.04 -7.95
CA VAL A 67 -8.25 5.94 -7.35
C VAL A 67 -6.85 5.37 -7.55
N ALA A 68 -6.62 4.11 -7.19
CA ALA A 68 -5.31 3.48 -7.40
C ALA A 68 -4.89 3.49 -8.88
N LYS A 69 -5.83 3.30 -9.81
CA LYS A 69 -5.56 3.40 -11.25
C LYS A 69 -5.19 4.79 -11.73
N MET A 70 -5.58 5.87 -11.04
CA MET A 70 -5.11 7.22 -11.35
C MET A 70 -3.60 7.36 -11.13
N PHE A 71 -3.04 6.57 -10.19
CA PHE A 71 -1.60 6.50 -9.94
C PHE A 71 -0.90 5.35 -10.71
N ALA A 72 -1.66 4.34 -11.15
CA ALA A 72 -1.15 3.20 -11.91
C ALA A 72 -0.96 3.56 -13.38
N THR A 73 0.29 3.75 -13.79
CA THR A 73 0.61 3.93 -15.22
C THR A 73 1.01 2.61 -15.89
N ASN A 74 1.66 1.70 -15.15
CA ASN A 74 2.05 0.39 -15.69
C ASN A 74 1.96 -0.80 -14.71
N VAL A 75 1.79 -0.58 -13.40
CA VAL A 75 1.59 -1.66 -12.41
C VAL A 75 0.47 -1.30 -11.44
N LEU A 76 -0.42 -2.25 -11.20
CA LEU A 76 -1.47 -2.18 -10.19
C LEU A 76 -1.37 -3.41 -9.28
N PHE A 77 -1.04 -3.19 -8.01
CA PHE A 77 -1.14 -4.21 -6.98
C PHE A 77 -2.58 -4.29 -6.47
N LYS A 78 -3.07 -5.53 -6.30
CA LYS A 78 -4.31 -5.87 -5.60
C LYS A 78 -3.92 -6.74 -4.41
N THR A 79 -4.11 -6.23 -3.19
CA THR A 79 -3.77 -6.96 -1.97
C THR A 79 -5.04 -7.38 -1.27
N GLU A 80 -5.20 -8.68 -1.05
CA GLU A 80 -6.28 -9.24 -0.26
C GLU A 80 -5.83 -9.32 1.20
N ILE A 81 -6.60 -8.71 2.10
CA ILE A 81 -6.28 -8.65 3.52
C ILE A 81 -7.11 -9.69 4.25
N ASP A 82 -6.43 -10.71 4.76
CA ASP A 82 -7.00 -11.76 5.60
C ASP A 82 -6.81 -11.41 7.08
N TYR A 83 -7.92 -11.21 7.78
CA TYR A 83 -7.92 -10.87 9.20
C TYR A 83 -7.52 -12.02 10.12
N SER A 84 -7.55 -13.25 9.62
CA SER A 84 -7.07 -14.40 10.38
C SER A 84 -5.56 -14.35 10.60
N ILE A 85 -4.83 -13.60 9.76
CA ILE A 85 -3.39 -13.36 9.89
C ILE A 85 -3.15 -12.33 11.00
N LYS A 86 -2.77 -12.86 12.18
CA LYS A 86 -2.42 -12.04 13.34
C LYS A 86 -1.20 -11.16 13.04
N ASN A 87 -1.15 -9.98 13.68
CA ASN A 87 -0.05 -9.01 13.64
C ASN A 87 0.12 -8.23 12.32
N THR A 88 -0.87 -8.26 11.42
CA THR A 88 -0.89 -7.30 10.30
C THR A 88 -1.24 -5.91 10.82
N ILE A 89 -0.36 -4.92 10.60
CA ILE A 89 -0.55 -3.55 11.09
C ILE A 89 -0.87 -2.63 9.90
N TYR A 90 -2.11 -2.14 9.86
CA TYR A 90 -2.57 -1.14 8.91
C TYR A 90 -3.60 -0.22 9.55
N ALA A 91 -3.74 0.99 9.00
CA ALA A 91 -4.72 1.97 9.44
C ALA A 91 -5.59 2.38 8.26
N ASP A 92 -6.91 2.24 8.42
CA ASP A 92 -7.85 3.01 7.61
C ASP A 92 -7.77 4.48 8.03
N ILE A 93 -7.26 5.31 7.13
CA ILE A 93 -7.14 6.75 7.32
C ILE A 93 -8.03 7.53 6.37
N SER A 94 -8.99 6.88 5.70
CA SER A 94 -9.97 7.53 4.81
C SER A 94 -10.63 8.76 5.45
N GLN A 95 -11.00 8.68 6.73
CA GLN A 95 -11.66 9.77 7.47
C GLN A 95 -10.69 10.83 8.02
N LYS A 96 -9.39 10.54 8.06
CA LYS A 96 -8.34 11.42 8.60
C LYS A 96 -7.40 11.98 7.53
N SER A 97 -7.46 11.44 6.32
CA SER A 97 -6.69 11.90 5.17
C SER A 97 -7.23 13.25 4.72
N VAL A 98 -6.32 14.09 4.23
CA VAL A 98 -6.68 15.37 3.58
C VAL A 98 -7.52 15.09 2.33
N ASN A 99 -7.39 13.90 1.74
CA ASN A 99 -8.08 13.49 0.54
C ASN A 99 -8.99 12.28 0.82
N GLN A 100 -10.12 12.53 1.47
CA GLN A 100 -11.04 11.47 1.94
C GLN A 100 -11.57 10.54 0.82
N HIS A 101 -11.64 11.05 -0.41
CA HIS A 101 -12.03 10.30 -1.60
C HIS A 101 -11.03 9.20 -1.98
N GLU A 102 -9.80 9.25 -1.46
CA GLU A 102 -8.80 8.23 -1.74
C GLU A 102 -9.06 6.94 -0.97
N GLU A 103 -9.95 6.95 0.04
CA GLU A 103 -10.29 5.77 0.85
C GLU A 103 -9.03 5.04 1.34
N GLU A 104 -8.08 5.83 1.86
CA GLU A 104 -6.71 5.39 2.07
C GLU A 104 -6.58 4.40 3.24
N VAL A 105 -5.90 3.28 2.97
CA VAL A 105 -5.43 2.32 3.97
C VAL A 105 -3.90 2.32 3.96
N LEU A 106 -3.30 2.65 5.10
CA LEU A 106 -1.85 2.80 5.26
C LEU A 106 -1.27 1.62 6.02
N PHE A 107 -0.33 0.89 5.39
CA PHE A 107 0.39 -0.22 6.03
C PHE A 107 1.68 0.27 6.69
N ASP A 108 2.04 -0.39 7.80
CA ASP A 108 3.25 -0.05 8.57
C ASP A 108 4.55 -0.35 7.82
N LEU A 109 5.64 0.25 8.30
CA LEU A 109 6.99 0.05 7.78
C LEU A 109 7.39 -1.43 7.80
N GLY A 110 7.91 -1.93 6.67
CA GLY A 110 8.39 -3.31 6.57
C GLY A 110 7.28 -4.36 6.51
N SER A 111 6.06 -3.96 6.18
CA SER A 111 4.97 -4.90 5.91
C SER A 111 5.39 -5.91 4.84
N LEU A 112 5.09 -7.19 5.08
CA LEU A 112 5.41 -8.31 4.20
C LEU A 112 4.17 -8.76 3.44
N PHE A 113 4.33 -8.95 2.13
CA PHE A 113 3.27 -9.38 1.23
C PHE A 113 3.75 -10.57 0.41
N GLN A 114 2.92 -11.60 0.26
CA GLN A 114 3.21 -12.70 -0.67
C GLN A 114 2.65 -12.36 -2.05
N ILE A 115 3.46 -12.51 -3.10
CA ILE A 115 2.98 -12.38 -4.47
C ILE A 115 2.32 -13.69 -4.88
N ILE A 116 0.98 -13.72 -4.90
CA ILE A 116 0.23 -14.93 -5.25
C ILE A 116 0.21 -15.17 -6.76
N ASN A 117 -0.01 -14.11 -7.55
CA ASN A 117 -0.05 -14.21 -9.00
C ASN A 117 0.31 -12.87 -9.65
N ALA A 118 0.65 -12.90 -10.93
CA ALA A 118 0.86 -11.71 -11.75
C ALA A 118 0.16 -11.88 -13.11
N HIS A 119 -0.69 -10.92 -13.46
CA HIS A 119 -1.40 -10.90 -14.74
C HIS A 119 -0.85 -9.79 -15.63
N PHE A 120 -0.41 -10.14 -16.83
CA PHE A 120 0.10 -9.18 -17.80
C PHE A 120 -0.99 -8.87 -18.81
N VAL A 121 -1.36 -7.60 -18.87
CA VAL A 121 -2.25 -7.09 -19.90
C VAL A 121 -1.35 -6.47 -20.94
N GLU A 122 -1.41 -6.95 -22.18
CA GLU A 122 -0.74 -6.27 -23.28
C GLU A 122 -1.24 -4.83 -23.33
N LYS A 123 -0.35 -3.87 -23.62
CA LYS A 123 -0.78 -2.53 -23.99
C LYS A 123 -1.64 -2.68 -25.25
N ILE A 124 -2.96 -2.68 -25.06
CA ILE A 124 -3.88 -2.42 -26.15
C ILE A 124 -3.46 -1.03 -26.63
N GLY A 125 -2.93 -0.96 -27.86
CA GLY A 125 -2.45 0.28 -28.43
C GLY A 125 -3.47 1.37 -28.17
N LEU A 126 -3.02 2.48 -27.59
CA LEU A 126 -3.81 3.70 -27.53
C LEU A 126 -4.36 3.92 -28.94
N LEU A 127 -5.70 3.88 -29.08
CA LEU A 127 -6.36 4.39 -30.26
C LEU A 127 -5.80 5.80 -30.50
N GLN A 128 -5.32 6.00 -31.74
CA GLN A 128 -4.77 7.26 -32.25
C GLN A 128 -5.77 8.41 -32.09
#